data_AF-A0A1V3WLG8-F1
#
_entry.id   AF-A0A1V3WLG8-F1
#
_cell.length_a   1.000
_cell.length_b   1.000
_cell.length_c   1.000
_cell.angle_alpha   90.00
_cell.angle_beta   90.00
_cell.angle_gamma   90.00
#
_symmetry.space_group_name_H-M   'P 1'
#
loop_
_entity.id
_entity.type
_entity.pdbx_description
1 polymer ?
#
loop_
_entity_poly.entity_id
_entity_poly.type
_entity_poly.pdbx_seq_one_letter_code
_entity_poly.pdbx_strand_id
1 'polypeptide(L)'
;MGLLQTLMTDGTGPEGTDTPRWRQLLQQAGENPRKMIRLLNPRQWSERTVIALVMQHLDNSITTFTKRGKLGIRWYSSKQGHGQPNPTWIPIGNEVTRRIAAKIDGVAGGTWGELFNIPLTAHFLGGAVIGDSPQSGVIDPYHRVYGYPTLFVVDGAAISANLGVNPSLSIAAQAERAASLWPNKGQNDQRPLQGDAYRRLEPIEPEHPVVPAGAPGALRWLPVDPVSKTG
;
A
#
# COMPACT_ATOMS: atom_id res chain seq x y z
N MET A 1 13.85 4.51 11.23
CA MET A 1 14.16 3.83 9.95
C MET A 1 15.64 3.50 9.80
N GLY A 2 16.59 4.42 10.04
CA GLY A 2 18.02 4.17 9.78
C GLY A 2 18.72 3.04 10.56
N LEU A 3 18.10 2.45 11.60
CA LEU A 3 18.62 1.24 12.26
C LEU A 3 17.95 -0.05 11.78
N LEU A 4 16.90 0.05 10.95
CA LEU A 4 16.22 -1.11 10.36
C LEU A 4 17.00 -1.72 9.18
N GLN A 5 17.97 -0.98 8.65
CA GLN A 5 18.75 -1.35 7.48
C GLN A 5 19.89 -2.29 7.82
N THR A 6 20.20 -3.17 6.87
CA THR A 6 21.34 -4.09 6.88
C THR A 6 21.88 -4.23 5.46
N LEU A 7 22.95 -5.01 5.26
CA LEU A 7 23.42 -5.33 3.92
C LEU A 7 22.38 -6.19 3.20
N MET A 8 22.17 -5.91 1.91
CA MET A 8 21.18 -6.63 1.12
C MET A 8 21.60 -8.10 0.90
N THR A 9 20.68 -9.02 1.10
CA THR A 9 20.89 -10.47 0.93
C THR A 9 19.88 -11.04 -0.06
N ASP A 10 20.24 -12.12 -0.76
CA ASP A 10 19.34 -12.81 -1.67
C ASP A 10 18.65 -13.99 -0.97
N GLY A 11 17.45 -14.33 -1.41
CA GLY A 11 16.77 -15.56 -0.97
C GLY A 11 17.22 -16.79 -1.72
N THR A 12 16.63 -17.92 -1.35
CA THR A 12 16.79 -19.19 -2.07
C THR A 12 16.00 -19.17 -3.38
N GLY A 13 16.46 -19.95 -4.36
CA GLY A 13 15.78 -20.14 -5.63
C GLY A 13 16.67 -19.95 -6.86
N PRO A 14 16.12 -20.11 -8.07
CA PRO A 14 16.88 -20.13 -9.33
C PRO A 14 17.69 -18.85 -9.61
N GLU A 15 17.17 -17.71 -9.17
CA GLU A 15 17.82 -16.40 -9.32
C GLU A 15 18.58 -15.97 -8.05
N GLY A 16 18.59 -16.81 -7.02
CA GLY A 16 19.12 -16.53 -5.69
C GLY A 16 20.32 -17.40 -5.32
N THR A 17 20.40 -17.78 -4.04
CA THR A 17 21.48 -18.64 -3.53
C THR A 17 20.98 -19.60 -2.48
N ASP A 18 21.57 -20.80 -2.44
CA ASP A 18 21.34 -21.78 -1.36
C ASP A 18 22.06 -21.41 -0.05
N THR A 19 22.87 -20.35 -0.08
CA THR A 19 23.58 -19.86 1.11
C THR A 19 22.60 -19.17 2.07
N PRO A 20 22.52 -19.57 3.35
CA PRO A 20 21.69 -18.88 4.33
C PRO A 20 22.00 -17.38 4.42
N ARG A 21 20.97 -16.53 4.49
CA ARG A 21 21.10 -15.05 4.49
C ARG A 21 22.05 -14.51 5.58
N TRP A 22 22.05 -15.11 6.77
CA TRP A 22 22.97 -14.72 7.85
C TRP A 22 24.44 -14.98 7.48
N ARG A 23 24.74 -16.03 6.71
CA ARG A 23 26.11 -16.30 6.21
C ARG A 23 26.49 -15.29 5.14
N GLN A 24 25.58 -14.97 4.23
CA GLN A 24 25.79 -13.93 3.22
C GLN A 24 26.14 -12.59 3.87
N LEU A 25 25.39 -12.21 4.92
CA LEU A 25 25.66 -10.99 5.68
C LEU A 25 27.06 -10.98 6.29
N LEU A 26 27.46 -12.07 6.98
CA LEU A 26 28.79 -12.18 7.60
C LEU A 26 29.91 -12.12 6.55
N GLN A 27 29.72 -12.77 5.41
CA GLN A 27 30.70 -12.76 4.32
C GLN A 27 30.84 -11.34 3.73
N GLN A 28 29.74 -10.69 3.37
CA GLN A 28 29.76 -9.33 2.82
C GLN A 28 30.33 -8.31 3.82
N ALA A 29 30.03 -8.49 5.12
CA ALA A 29 30.59 -7.68 6.19
C ALA A 29 32.11 -7.85 6.31
N GLY A 30 32.61 -9.07 6.16
CA GLY A 30 34.04 -9.38 6.16
C GLY A 30 34.78 -8.84 4.94
N GLU A 31 34.18 -8.96 3.74
CA GLU A 31 34.75 -8.47 2.48
C GLU A 31 34.85 -6.94 2.45
N ASN A 32 33.90 -6.22 3.06
CA ASN A 32 33.92 -4.76 3.06
C ASN A 32 33.34 -4.16 4.35
N PRO A 33 34.12 -4.16 5.46
CA PRO A 33 33.65 -3.66 6.76
C PRO A 33 33.30 -2.17 6.73
N ARG A 34 33.92 -1.38 5.84
CA ARG A 34 33.61 0.04 5.66
C ARG A 34 32.17 0.26 5.17
N LYS A 35 31.68 -0.59 4.26
CA LYS A 35 30.29 -0.51 3.75
C LYS A 35 29.28 -0.80 4.87
N MET A 36 29.57 -1.78 5.72
CA MET A 36 28.71 -2.11 6.87
C MET A 36 28.65 -0.95 7.88
N ILE A 37 29.79 -0.36 8.24
CA ILE A 37 29.83 0.80 9.15
C ILE A 37 29.09 2.00 8.54
N ARG A 38 29.22 2.24 7.23
CA ARG A 38 28.50 3.31 6.52
C ARG A 38 26.99 3.12 6.57
N LEU A 39 26.50 1.88 6.45
CA LEU A 39 25.07 1.56 6.58
C LEU A 39 24.56 1.71 8.02
N LEU A 40 25.33 1.28 9.02
CA LEU A 40 24.86 1.33 10.42
C LEU A 40 24.92 2.74 11.04
N ASN A 41 25.46 3.73 10.34
CA ASN A 41 25.54 5.11 10.83
C ASN A 41 24.21 5.86 10.58
N PRO A 42 23.43 6.20 11.62
CA PRO A 42 22.13 6.85 11.47
C PRO A 42 22.22 8.37 11.23
N ARG A 43 23.42 8.97 11.31
CA ARG A 43 23.60 10.42 11.18
C ARG A 43 23.26 10.87 9.75
N GLN A 44 22.34 11.84 9.66
CA GLN A 44 21.82 12.39 8.38
C GLN A 44 21.27 11.32 7.44
N TRP A 45 20.70 10.25 8.00
CA TRP A 45 20.21 9.11 7.22
C TRP A 45 19.22 9.53 6.13
N SER A 46 18.27 10.42 6.44
CA SER A 46 17.28 10.91 5.47
C SER A 46 17.88 11.65 4.27
N GLU A 47 19.05 12.28 4.44
CA GLU A 47 19.76 13.00 3.38
C GLU A 47 20.66 12.08 2.55
N ARG A 48 20.94 10.86 3.04
CA ARG A 48 21.96 9.95 2.52
C ARG A 48 21.39 8.61 2.05
N THR A 49 20.06 8.46 2.03
CA THR A 49 19.39 7.22 1.69
C THR A 49 18.34 7.43 0.60
N VAL A 50 18.42 6.60 -0.43
CA VAL A 50 17.38 6.45 -1.45
C VAL A 50 16.63 5.15 -1.16
N ILE A 51 15.32 5.22 -0.99
CA ILE A 51 14.48 4.06 -0.72
C ILE A 51 13.93 3.54 -2.06
N ALA A 52 14.37 2.35 -2.47
CA ALA A 52 13.82 1.65 -3.63
C ALA A 52 12.64 0.78 -3.19
N LEU A 53 11.42 1.31 -3.32
CA LEU A 53 10.20 0.55 -3.04
C LEU A 53 9.84 -0.30 -4.27
N VAL A 54 9.64 -1.59 -4.04
CA VAL A 54 9.27 -2.55 -5.09
C VAL A 54 7.93 -3.17 -4.72
N MET A 55 7.03 -3.23 -5.69
CA MET A 55 5.72 -3.87 -5.54
C MET A 55 5.57 -5.03 -6.50
N GLN A 56 4.66 -5.94 -6.15
CA GLN A 56 4.36 -7.14 -6.93
C GLN A 56 2.86 -7.29 -7.11
N HIS A 57 2.49 -7.88 -8.24
CA HIS A 57 1.10 -8.13 -8.64
C HIS A 57 0.59 -9.52 -8.20
N LEU A 58 1.26 -10.17 -7.24
CA LEU A 58 0.81 -11.48 -6.75
C LEU A 58 -0.51 -11.31 -6.00
N ASP A 59 -1.48 -12.19 -6.30
CA ASP A 59 -2.71 -12.30 -5.53
C ASP A 59 -2.40 -12.99 -4.19
N ASN A 60 -2.04 -12.17 -3.20
CA ASN A 60 -1.72 -12.59 -1.84
C ASN A 60 -2.49 -11.74 -0.83
N SER A 61 -2.68 -12.28 0.37
CA SER A 61 -3.31 -11.54 1.45
C SER A 61 -2.75 -11.93 2.81
N ILE A 62 -3.00 -11.07 3.79
CA ILE A 62 -2.62 -11.27 5.18
C ILE A 62 -3.88 -11.13 6.03
N THR A 63 -4.14 -12.11 6.89
CA THR A 63 -5.18 -11.96 7.91
C THR A 63 -4.54 -11.47 9.20
N THR A 64 -5.02 -10.32 9.67
CA THR A 64 -4.53 -9.70 10.90
C THR A 64 -5.50 -9.92 12.04
N PHE A 65 -4.98 -10.14 13.25
CA PHE A 65 -5.79 -10.44 14.42
C PHE A 65 -5.05 -10.06 15.71
N THR A 66 -5.79 -9.91 16.80
CA THR A 66 -5.19 -9.67 18.12
C THR A 66 -5.06 -10.98 18.89
N LYS A 67 -3.92 -11.22 19.53
CA LYS A 67 -3.71 -12.30 20.51
C LYS A 67 -3.69 -11.72 21.93
N ARG A 68 -4.32 -12.38 22.90
CA ARG A 68 -4.23 -11.99 24.30
C ARG A 68 -3.03 -12.70 24.95
N GLY A 69 -2.08 -11.94 25.46
CA GLY A 69 -0.92 -12.46 26.18
C GLY A 69 -1.27 -12.90 27.61
N LYS A 70 -0.31 -13.54 28.29
CA LYS A 70 -0.48 -14.08 29.65
C LYS A 70 -0.86 -13.03 30.70
N LEU A 71 -0.47 -11.77 30.50
CA LEU A 71 -0.80 -10.64 31.37
C LEU A 71 -2.05 -9.86 30.91
N GLY A 72 -2.88 -10.44 30.02
CA GLY A 72 -4.07 -9.78 29.49
C GLY A 72 -3.81 -8.73 28.40
N ILE A 73 -2.55 -8.36 28.15
CA ILE A 73 -2.14 -7.43 27.08
C ILE A 73 -2.48 -8.02 25.71
N ARG A 74 -3.17 -7.25 24.86
CA ARG A 74 -3.44 -7.65 23.47
C ARG A 74 -2.28 -7.26 22.56
N TRP A 75 -1.83 -8.21 21.77
CA TRP A 75 -0.77 -8.05 20.77
C TRP A 75 -1.36 -8.20 19.38
N TYR A 76 -0.96 -7.35 18.46
CA TYR A 76 -1.32 -7.50 17.05
C TYR A 76 -0.42 -8.56 16.41
N SER A 77 -1.03 -9.45 15.63
CA SER A 77 -0.36 -10.55 14.94
C SER A 77 -0.99 -10.71 13.56
N SER A 78 -0.25 -11.34 12.67
CA SER A 78 -0.73 -11.72 11.35
C SER A 78 -0.53 -13.21 11.08
N LYS A 79 -1.26 -13.72 10.08
CA LYS A 79 -1.05 -15.01 9.44
C LYS A 79 -1.29 -14.86 7.93
N GLN A 80 -0.81 -15.81 7.15
CA GLN A 80 -1.14 -15.90 5.72
C GLN A 80 -2.67 -15.93 5.54
N GLY A 81 -3.17 -15.10 4.63
CA GLY A 81 -4.57 -15.09 4.21
C GLY A 81 -4.82 -16.04 3.03
N HIS A 82 -5.79 -15.72 2.18
CA HIS A 82 -6.01 -16.41 0.91
C HIS A 82 -4.92 -16.05 -0.12
N GLY A 83 -4.89 -16.81 -1.22
CA GLY A 83 -3.98 -16.57 -2.34
C GLY A 83 -2.58 -17.14 -2.12
N GLN A 84 -1.64 -16.62 -2.89
CA GLN A 84 -0.25 -17.06 -2.91
C GLN A 84 0.51 -16.60 -1.64
N PRO A 85 1.55 -17.33 -1.21
CA PRO A 85 2.39 -16.91 -0.10
C PRO A 85 3.11 -15.59 -0.42
N ASN A 86 3.30 -14.75 0.60
CA ASN A 86 4.12 -13.55 0.46
C ASN A 86 5.57 -13.95 0.17
N PRO A 87 6.16 -13.50 -0.96
CA PRO A 87 7.53 -13.84 -1.26
C PRO A 87 8.47 -13.18 -0.26
N THR A 88 9.53 -13.92 0.10
CA THR A 88 10.51 -13.50 1.11
C THR A 88 11.60 -12.60 0.53
N TRP A 89 11.62 -12.43 -0.80
CA TRP A 89 12.42 -11.47 -1.55
C TRP A 89 11.94 -11.34 -2.99
N ILE A 90 12.46 -10.33 -3.70
CA ILE A 90 12.12 -10.01 -5.08
C ILE A 90 13.43 -9.90 -5.89
N PRO A 91 13.79 -10.88 -6.73
CA PRO A 91 15.07 -10.89 -7.44
C PRO A 91 15.31 -9.62 -8.26
N ILE A 92 14.34 -9.23 -9.08
CA ILE A 92 14.41 -8.00 -9.89
C ILE A 92 14.54 -6.74 -9.02
N GLY A 93 13.94 -6.74 -7.83
CA GLY A 93 14.05 -5.63 -6.88
C GLY A 93 15.46 -5.49 -6.32
N ASN A 94 16.08 -6.61 -5.94
CA ASN A 94 17.47 -6.65 -5.49
C ASN A 94 18.42 -6.24 -6.62
N GLU A 95 18.20 -6.72 -7.83
CA GLU A 95 19.01 -6.37 -8.99
C GLU A 95 18.96 -4.86 -9.29
N VAL A 96 17.77 -4.28 -9.37
CA VAL A 96 17.59 -2.84 -9.59
C VAL A 96 18.25 -2.03 -8.48
N THR A 97 18.11 -2.46 -7.23
CA THR A 97 18.75 -1.80 -6.07
C THR A 97 20.28 -1.82 -6.17
N ARG A 98 20.89 -2.95 -6.58
CA ARG A 98 22.34 -3.03 -6.84
C ARG A 98 22.77 -2.10 -7.96
N ARG A 99 22.01 -2.05 -9.07
CA ARG A 99 22.30 -1.19 -10.22
C ARG A 99 22.23 0.29 -9.82
N ILE A 100 21.25 0.69 -9.00
CA ILE A 100 21.17 2.05 -8.45
C ILE A 100 22.39 2.34 -7.58
N ALA A 101 22.71 1.47 -6.62
CA ALA A 101 23.84 1.63 -5.72
C ALA A 101 25.17 1.79 -6.49
N ALA A 102 25.39 1.00 -7.53
CA ALA A 102 26.58 1.11 -8.38
C ALA A 102 26.69 2.46 -9.12
N LYS A 103 25.55 3.04 -9.54
CA LYS A 103 25.54 4.33 -10.26
C LYS A 103 25.76 5.54 -9.36
N ILE A 104 25.45 5.43 -8.06
CA ILE A 104 25.51 6.56 -7.11
C ILE A 104 26.64 6.44 -6.08
N ASP A 105 27.56 5.48 -6.26
CA ASP A 105 28.55 5.08 -5.23
C ASP A 105 27.91 4.83 -3.84
N GLY A 106 26.75 4.18 -3.90
CA GLY A 106 25.93 3.81 -2.75
C GLY A 106 26.21 2.40 -2.26
N VAL A 107 25.59 2.04 -1.14
CA VAL A 107 25.57 0.67 -0.62
C VAL A 107 24.16 0.13 -0.75
N ALA A 108 23.99 -0.98 -1.47
CA ALA A 108 22.69 -1.66 -1.53
C ALA A 108 22.35 -2.24 -0.15
N GLY A 109 21.27 -1.74 0.44
CA GLY A 109 20.78 -2.18 1.74
C GLY A 109 19.47 -2.95 1.63
N GLY A 110 19.26 -3.86 2.58
CA GLY A 110 17.98 -4.52 2.87
C GLY A 110 17.53 -4.22 4.30
N THR A 111 16.54 -4.95 4.79
CA THR A 111 16.03 -4.82 6.17
C THR A 111 16.41 -6.01 7.05
N TRP A 112 16.49 -5.82 8.37
CA TRP A 112 16.74 -6.94 9.30
C TRP A 112 15.70 -8.07 9.19
N GLY A 113 14.45 -7.76 8.86
CA GLY A 113 13.38 -8.75 8.69
C GLY A 113 13.66 -9.75 7.57
N GLU A 114 14.31 -9.30 6.48
CA GLU A 114 14.68 -10.17 5.36
C GLU A 114 15.65 -11.28 5.80
N LEU A 115 16.56 -11.03 6.74
CA LEU A 115 17.48 -12.08 7.22
C LEU A 115 16.73 -13.27 7.85
N PHE A 116 15.53 -13.02 8.37
CA PHE A 116 14.66 -14.02 8.98
C PHE A 116 13.51 -14.46 8.06
N ASN A 117 13.55 -14.11 6.76
CA ASN A 117 12.49 -14.37 5.79
C ASN A 117 11.14 -13.75 6.17
N ILE A 118 11.16 -12.63 6.89
CA ILE A 118 9.96 -11.89 7.29
C ILE A 118 9.82 -10.70 6.32
N PRO A 119 8.93 -10.78 5.32
CA PRO A 119 8.71 -9.66 4.40
C PRO A 119 8.11 -8.48 5.15
N LEU A 120 8.57 -7.28 4.83
CA LEU A 120 8.02 -6.03 5.33
C LEU A 120 7.08 -5.44 4.28
N THR A 121 5.85 -5.13 4.66
CA THR A 121 4.92 -4.35 3.82
C THR A 121 4.45 -3.13 4.58
N ALA A 122 4.32 -2.01 3.86
CA ALA A 122 3.79 -0.76 4.40
C ALA A 122 2.30 -0.55 4.06
N HIS A 123 1.76 -1.31 3.10
CA HIS A 123 0.43 -1.07 2.52
C HIS A 123 -0.53 -2.21 2.91
N PHE A 124 -0.98 -2.23 4.17
CA PHE A 124 -2.16 -3.02 4.51
C PHE A 124 -3.40 -2.36 3.90
N LEU A 125 -4.02 -3.05 2.96
CA LEU A 125 -5.21 -2.60 2.24
C LEU A 125 -6.38 -3.55 2.52
N GLY A 126 -7.59 -3.08 2.30
CA GLY A 126 -8.81 -3.85 2.53
C GLY A 126 -9.23 -3.91 4.00
N GLY A 127 -10.12 -4.85 4.32
CA GLY A 127 -10.75 -4.99 5.64
C GLY A 127 -12.12 -4.34 5.73
N ALA A 128 -12.37 -3.26 4.99
CA ALA A 128 -13.69 -2.65 4.83
C ALA A 128 -14.00 -2.45 3.33
N VAL A 129 -13.83 -3.53 2.56
CA VAL A 129 -13.85 -3.50 1.09
C VAL A 129 -15.22 -3.13 0.53
N ILE A 130 -15.21 -2.50 -0.64
CA ILE A 130 -16.41 -2.25 -1.44
C ILE A 130 -16.96 -3.59 -1.94
N GLY A 131 -18.24 -3.83 -1.70
CA GLY A 131 -19.01 -4.97 -2.21
C GLY A 131 -20.27 -4.55 -2.95
N ASP A 132 -20.90 -5.52 -3.63
CA ASP A 132 -22.25 -5.38 -4.18
C ASP A 132 -23.34 -5.72 -3.17
N SER A 133 -22.97 -6.38 -2.06
CA SER A 133 -23.86 -6.81 -0.99
C SER A 133 -23.13 -6.86 0.36
N PRO A 134 -23.87 -6.90 1.49
CA PRO A 134 -23.28 -7.10 2.82
C PRO A 134 -22.53 -8.44 2.98
N GLN A 135 -22.73 -9.40 2.06
CA GLN A 135 -22.04 -10.69 2.06
C GLN A 135 -20.68 -10.63 1.36
N SER A 136 -20.49 -9.69 0.44
CA SER A 136 -19.27 -9.54 -0.37
C SER A 136 -18.40 -8.35 0.03
N GLY A 137 -18.92 -7.42 0.84
CA GLY A 137 -18.16 -6.27 1.34
C GLY A 137 -18.76 -5.63 2.60
N VAL A 138 -18.04 -4.66 3.15
CA VAL A 138 -18.47 -3.90 4.35
C VAL A 138 -19.15 -2.60 3.97
N ILE A 139 -18.70 -2.00 2.86
CA ILE A 139 -19.27 -0.77 2.31
C ILE A 139 -19.85 -1.02 0.93
N ASP A 140 -20.86 -0.24 0.57
CA ASP A 140 -21.46 -0.26 -0.75
C ASP A 140 -20.62 0.50 -1.80
N PRO A 141 -20.99 0.49 -3.10
CA PRO A 141 -20.25 1.18 -4.16
C PRO A 141 -20.14 2.72 -4.04
N TYR A 142 -20.82 3.30 -3.04
CA TYR A 142 -20.79 4.71 -2.68
C TYR A 142 -20.12 4.96 -1.32
N HIS A 143 -19.36 3.98 -0.81
CA HIS A 143 -18.59 4.04 0.42
C HIS A 143 -19.43 4.13 1.71
N ARG A 144 -20.73 3.81 1.68
CA ARG A 144 -21.57 3.74 2.89
C ARG A 144 -21.48 2.35 3.51
N VAL A 145 -21.32 2.27 4.83
CA VAL A 145 -21.36 1.00 5.55
C VAL A 145 -22.75 0.38 5.43
N TYR A 146 -22.81 -0.91 5.10
CA TYR A 146 -24.09 -1.63 5.02
C TYR A 146 -24.84 -1.59 6.35
N GLY A 147 -26.11 -1.18 6.32
CA GLY A 147 -26.96 -1.01 7.50
C GLY A 147 -26.73 0.30 8.29
N TYR A 148 -25.72 1.09 7.92
CA TYR A 148 -25.41 2.38 8.53
C TYR A 148 -25.12 3.43 7.45
N PRO A 149 -26.15 3.89 6.69
CA PRO A 149 -25.96 4.72 5.50
C PRO A 149 -25.37 6.12 5.76
N THR A 150 -25.29 6.53 7.03
CA THR A 150 -24.65 7.77 7.48
C THR A 150 -23.18 7.58 7.91
N LEU A 151 -22.69 6.34 7.91
CA LEU A 151 -21.31 5.97 8.24
C LEU A 151 -20.55 5.61 6.96
N PHE A 152 -19.35 6.17 6.77
CA PHE A 152 -18.56 6.03 5.56
C PHE A 152 -17.14 5.54 5.85
N VAL A 153 -16.56 4.77 4.93
CA VAL A 153 -15.13 4.40 4.95
C VAL A 153 -14.47 4.84 3.65
N VAL A 154 -13.48 5.72 3.77
CA VAL A 154 -12.85 6.41 2.63
C VAL A 154 -11.34 6.46 2.82
N ASP A 155 -10.69 5.30 2.76
CA ASP A 155 -9.24 5.13 2.91
C ASP A 155 -8.76 3.83 2.23
N GLY A 156 -7.54 3.37 2.57
CA GLY A 156 -6.98 2.11 2.07
C GLY A 156 -7.80 0.86 2.44
N ALA A 157 -8.68 0.91 3.43
CA ALA A 157 -9.52 -0.22 3.81
C ALA A 157 -10.64 -0.50 2.80
N ALA A 158 -11.01 0.50 2.00
CA ALA A 158 -12.00 0.37 0.92
C ALA A 158 -11.45 -0.34 -0.32
N ILE A 159 -10.12 -0.43 -0.46
CA ILE A 159 -9.48 -1.06 -1.62
C ILE A 159 -9.76 -2.57 -1.64
N SER A 160 -10.50 -3.04 -2.65
CA SER A 160 -11.01 -4.41 -2.72
C SER A 160 -9.98 -5.48 -3.12
N ALA A 161 -8.87 -5.09 -3.75
CA ALA A 161 -7.86 -6.01 -4.24
C ALA A 161 -6.46 -5.40 -4.21
N ASN A 162 -5.43 -6.26 -4.23
CA ASN A 162 -4.05 -5.81 -4.35
C ASN A 162 -3.84 -5.11 -5.72
N LEU A 163 -3.45 -3.85 -5.68
CA LEU A 163 -3.24 -3.02 -6.87
C LEU A 163 -1.95 -3.35 -7.62
N GLY A 164 -1.00 -4.05 -6.97
CA GLY A 164 0.34 -4.30 -7.50
C GLY A 164 1.23 -3.05 -7.64
N VAL A 165 0.71 -1.87 -7.30
CA VAL A 165 1.36 -0.55 -7.36
C VAL A 165 1.00 0.30 -6.14
N ASN A 166 1.69 1.43 -5.98
CA ASN A 166 1.51 2.31 -4.81
C ASN A 166 0.05 2.79 -4.71
N PRO A 167 -0.61 2.59 -3.54
CA PRO A 167 -2.06 2.78 -3.44
C PRO A 167 -2.51 4.23 -3.29
N SER A 168 -1.59 5.17 -3.02
CA SER A 168 -1.94 6.55 -2.62
C SER A 168 -2.88 7.25 -3.61
N LEU A 169 -2.59 7.17 -4.91
CA LEU A 169 -3.42 7.80 -5.95
C LEU A 169 -4.75 7.06 -6.15
N SER A 170 -4.79 5.73 -5.96
CA SER A 170 -6.05 4.98 -6.01
C SER A 170 -6.96 5.30 -4.82
N ILE A 171 -6.39 5.45 -3.63
CA ILE A 171 -7.12 5.91 -2.43
C ILE A 171 -7.64 7.32 -2.64
N ALA A 172 -6.79 8.23 -3.13
CA ALA A 172 -7.20 9.61 -3.44
C ALA A 172 -8.34 9.63 -4.48
N ALA A 173 -8.21 8.88 -5.58
CA ALA A 173 -9.24 8.81 -6.62
C ALA A 173 -10.57 8.25 -6.09
N GLN A 174 -10.55 7.20 -5.26
CA GLN A 174 -11.78 6.69 -4.63
C GLN A 174 -12.38 7.69 -3.64
N ALA A 175 -11.54 8.39 -2.87
CA ALA A 175 -11.98 9.41 -1.93
C ALA A 175 -12.64 10.61 -2.61
N GLU A 176 -11.99 11.15 -3.65
CA GLU A 176 -12.51 12.23 -4.46
C GLU A 176 -13.81 11.82 -5.14
N ARG A 177 -13.86 10.60 -5.71
CA ARG A 177 -15.10 10.06 -6.27
C ARG A 177 -16.21 10.01 -5.21
N ALA A 178 -15.95 9.42 -4.04
CA ALA A 178 -16.98 9.29 -3.00
C ALA A 178 -17.51 10.66 -2.54
N ALA A 179 -16.62 11.64 -2.33
CA ALA A 179 -16.98 12.99 -1.93
C ALA A 179 -17.77 13.73 -3.04
N SER A 180 -17.39 13.55 -4.30
CA SER A 180 -18.05 14.18 -5.44
C SER A 180 -19.51 13.73 -5.65
N LEU A 181 -19.94 12.65 -5.01
CA LEU A 181 -21.30 12.13 -5.08
C LEU A 181 -22.17 12.57 -3.90
N TRP A 182 -21.65 13.39 -2.98
CA TRP A 182 -22.47 13.94 -1.90
C TRP A 182 -23.36 15.08 -2.41
N PRO A 183 -24.61 15.14 -1.95
CA PRO A 183 -25.49 16.26 -2.25
C PRO A 183 -24.97 17.54 -1.59
N ASN A 184 -25.26 18.70 -2.18
CA ASN A 184 -25.09 19.95 -1.46
C ASN A 184 -26.02 20.01 -0.25
N LYS A 185 -25.68 20.85 0.72
CA LYS A 185 -26.47 21.01 1.95
C LYS A 185 -27.92 21.40 1.62
N GLY A 186 -28.86 20.56 2.04
CA GLY A 186 -30.30 20.78 1.79
C GLY A 186 -30.82 20.18 0.48
N GLN A 187 -29.94 19.64 -0.38
CA GLN A 187 -30.34 18.88 -1.55
C GLN A 187 -30.61 17.41 -1.18
N ASN A 188 -31.46 16.75 -1.99
CA ASN A 188 -31.73 15.32 -1.84
C ASN A 188 -30.54 14.49 -2.31
N ASP A 189 -30.21 13.43 -1.56
CA ASP A 189 -29.20 12.45 -1.95
C ASP A 189 -29.66 11.67 -3.20
N GLN A 190 -28.90 11.79 -4.29
CA GLN A 190 -29.18 11.15 -5.57
C GLN A 190 -28.62 9.72 -5.67
N ARG A 191 -27.87 9.28 -4.66
CA ARG A 191 -27.30 7.94 -4.63
C ARG A 191 -28.41 6.90 -4.40
N PRO A 192 -28.46 5.82 -5.19
CA PRO A 192 -29.36 4.69 -4.95
C PRO A 192 -29.32 4.21 -3.50
N LEU A 193 -30.42 3.64 -3.01
CA LEU A 193 -30.46 3.07 -1.67
C LEU A 193 -29.63 1.78 -1.62
N GLN A 194 -29.24 1.38 -0.41
CA GLN A 194 -28.58 0.07 -0.24
C GLN A 194 -29.57 -1.04 -0.63
N GLY A 195 -29.14 -1.93 -1.53
CA GLY A 195 -29.98 -2.99 -2.11
C GLY A 195 -30.46 -2.69 -3.54
N ASP A 196 -30.44 -1.42 -3.95
CA ASP A 196 -30.69 -1.05 -5.35
C ASP A 196 -29.49 -1.43 -6.23
N ALA A 197 -29.75 -1.61 -7.52
CA ALA A 197 -28.69 -1.83 -8.51
C ALA A 197 -27.74 -0.62 -8.57
N TYR A 198 -26.45 -0.90 -8.79
CA TYR A 198 -25.45 0.13 -8.98
C TYR A 198 -25.80 1.04 -10.18
N ARG A 199 -25.61 2.35 -10.00
CA ARG A 199 -25.77 3.36 -11.04
C ARG A 199 -24.56 4.27 -11.04
N ARG A 200 -23.93 4.45 -12.19
CA ARG A 200 -22.93 5.51 -12.33
C ARG A 200 -23.65 6.86 -12.24
N LEU A 201 -23.15 7.72 -11.36
CA LEU A 201 -23.66 9.07 -11.17
C LEU A 201 -22.62 10.05 -11.72
N GLU A 202 -23.12 11.15 -12.28
CA GLU A 202 -22.28 12.31 -12.52
C GLU A 202 -21.93 12.94 -11.17
N PRO A 203 -20.72 13.49 -11.03
CA PRO A 203 -20.37 14.19 -9.82
C PRO A 203 -21.24 15.45 -9.64
N ILE A 204 -21.37 15.91 -8.40
CA ILE A 204 -22.21 17.06 -8.03
C ILE A 204 -21.29 18.25 -7.79
N GLU A 205 -21.53 19.36 -8.52
CA GLU A 205 -20.76 20.59 -8.31
C GLU A 205 -21.12 21.22 -6.96
N PRO A 206 -20.13 21.59 -6.13
CA PRO A 206 -20.39 22.25 -4.86
C PRO A 206 -20.88 23.69 -5.07
N GLU A 207 -22.01 24.05 -4.45
CA GLU A 207 -22.54 25.43 -4.46
C GLU A 207 -21.61 26.42 -3.72
N HIS A 208 -20.86 25.90 -2.74
CA HIS A 208 -19.93 26.66 -1.92
C HIS A 208 -18.57 25.96 -1.86
N PRO A 209 -17.73 26.05 -2.90
CA PRO A 209 -16.42 25.42 -2.91
C PRO A 209 -15.51 26.02 -1.84
N VAL A 210 -14.87 25.15 -1.04
CA VAL A 210 -13.92 25.56 0.01
C VAL A 210 -12.62 26.10 -0.59
N VAL A 211 -12.19 25.54 -1.72
CA VAL A 211 -10.96 25.97 -2.39
C VAL A 211 -11.29 27.09 -3.40
N PRO A 212 -10.68 28.28 -3.28
CA PRO A 212 -11.00 29.41 -4.16
C PRO A 212 -10.71 29.13 -5.63
N ALA A 213 -11.50 29.75 -6.51
CA ALA A 213 -11.24 29.75 -7.94
C ALA A 213 -9.84 30.33 -8.22
N GLY A 214 -9.02 29.59 -8.98
CA GLY A 214 -7.65 29.98 -9.33
C GLY A 214 -6.55 29.47 -8.39
N ALA A 215 -6.88 28.91 -7.22
CA ALA A 215 -5.87 28.26 -6.38
C ALA A 215 -5.34 26.95 -7.05
N PRO A 216 -4.10 26.51 -6.73
CA PRO A 216 -3.55 25.27 -7.29
C PRO A 216 -4.44 24.03 -7.08
N GLY A 217 -5.13 23.95 -5.94
CA GLY A 217 -6.07 22.87 -5.62
C GLY A 217 -7.54 23.18 -5.92
N ALA A 218 -7.84 24.23 -6.68
CA ALA A 218 -9.22 24.55 -7.05
C ALA A 218 -9.85 23.37 -7.81
N LEU A 219 -11.12 23.08 -7.53
CA LEU A 219 -11.86 22.06 -8.27
C LEU A 219 -11.86 22.43 -9.75
N ARG A 220 -11.29 21.55 -10.59
CA ARG A 220 -11.29 21.70 -12.04
C ARG A 220 -12.14 20.60 -12.63
N TRP A 221 -13.31 20.99 -13.11
CA TRP A 221 -14.16 20.14 -13.93
C TRP A 221 -13.56 20.03 -15.33
N LEU A 222 -12.55 19.18 -15.47
CA LEU A 222 -12.06 18.79 -16.78
C LEU A 222 -13.06 17.80 -17.39
N PRO A 223 -13.44 17.95 -18.66
CA PRO A 223 -14.20 16.91 -19.34
C PRO A 223 -13.37 15.62 -19.28
N VAL A 224 -13.88 14.62 -18.56
CA VAL A 224 -13.33 13.26 -18.58
C VAL A 224 -14.04 12.55 -19.71
N ASP A 225 -13.50 12.67 -20.92
CA ASP A 225 -13.99 11.86 -22.04
C ASP A 225 -13.84 10.39 -21.64
N PRO A 226 -14.93 9.59 -21.63
CA PRO A 226 -14.81 8.17 -21.41
C PRO A 226 -13.87 7.62 -22.47
N VAL A 227 -12.81 6.92 -22.06
CA VAL A 227 -12.02 6.13 -23.01
C VAL A 227 -12.99 5.13 -23.62
N SER A 228 -13.42 5.40 -24.86
CA SER A 228 -14.29 4.50 -25.62
C SER A 228 -13.61 3.13 -25.61
N LYS A 229 -14.34 2.08 -25.23
CA LYS A 229 -13.86 0.70 -25.31
C LYS A 229 -13.27 0.51 -26.70
N THR A 230 -11.94 0.36 -26.79
CA THR A 230 -11.33 -0.22 -27.99
C THR A 230 -11.92 -1.61 -28.14
N GLY A 231 -12.58 -1.83 -29.28
CA GLY A 231 -13.20 -3.11 -29.63
C GLY A 231 -12.21 -4.25 -29.74
#